data_AF-A0A846CHH8-F1
#
_entry.id   AF-A0A846CHH8-F1
#
_cell.length_a   1.000
_cell.length_b   1.000
_cell.length_c   1.000
_cell.angle_alpha   90.00
_cell.angle_beta   90.00
_cell.angle_gamma   90.00
#
_symmetry.space_group_name_H-M   'P 1'
#
loop_
_entity.id
_entity.type
_entity.pdbx_description
1 polymer ?
#
loop_
_entity_poly.entity_id
_entity_poly.type
_entity_poly.pdbx_seq_one_letter_code
_entity_poly.pdbx_strand_id
1 'polypeptide(L)'
;MNKTDYFQRLSQYNQWVNEKIYLVCESIPNAVRREDKGAFFHSIHGTLDHILLADKLWLSRFQNYTFEIKSLGQELIAEFDLLWQ
;
A
#
# COMPACT_ATOMS: atom_id res chain seq x y z
N MET A 1 -25.71 -5.18 -12.00
CA MET A 1 -24.71 -5.42 -10.94
C MET A 1 -25.14 -4.61 -9.73
N ASN A 2 -25.37 -5.23 -8.57
CA ASN A 2 -25.69 -4.46 -7.37
C ASN A 2 -24.39 -3.82 -6.81
N LYS A 3 -24.50 -2.85 -5.91
CA LYS A 3 -23.34 -2.13 -5.37
C LYS A 3 -22.36 -3.06 -4.65
N THR A 4 -22.86 -4.07 -3.94
CA THR A 4 -22.04 -5.05 -3.22
C THR A 4 -21.17 -5.86 -4.16
N ASP A 5 -21.74 -6.39 -5.25
CA ASP A 5 -20.99 -7.17 -6.25
C ASP A 5 -19.88 -6.33 -6.91
N TYR A 6 -20.12 -5.03 -7.09
CA TYR A 6 -19.14 -4.10 -7.63
C TYR A 6 -17.94 -3.94 -6.68
N PHE A 7 -18.19 -3.66 -5.40
CA PHE A 7 -17.11 -3.52 -4.42
C PHE A 7 -16.37 -4.83 -4.17
N GLN A 8 -17.05 -5.98 -4.21
CA GLN A 8 -16.38 -7.29 -4.14
C GLN A 8 -15.43 -7.51 -5.31
N ARG A 9 -15.85 -7.17 -6.53
CA ARG A 9 -14.96 -7.24 -7.71
C ARG A 9 -13.78 -6.29 -7.60
N LEU A 10 -13.99 -5.06 -7.14
CA LEU A 10 -12.89 -4.12 -6.93
C LEU A 10 -11.90 -4.61 -5.86
N SER A 11 -12.39 -5.21 -4.77
CA SER A 11 -11.55 -5.80 -3.73
C SER A 11 -10.72 -6.97 -4.27
N GLN A 12 -11.32 -7.89 -5.03
CA GLN A 12 -10.61 -9.00 -5.66
C GLN A 12 -9.58 -8.51 -6.68
N TYR A 13 -9.93 -7.48 -7.47
CA TYR A 13 -9.02 -6.86 -8.41
C TYR A 13 -7.83 -6.20 -7.71
N ASN A 14 -8.08 -5.45 -6.63
CA ASN A 14 -7.03 -4.81 -5.84
C ASN A 14 -6.06 -5.85 -5.26
N GLN A 15 -6.58 -6.94 -4.69
CA GLN A 15 -5.73 -8.05 -4.22
C GLN A 15 -4.88 -8.64 -5.35
N TRP A 16 -5.49 -8.95 -6.50
CA TRP A 16 -4.77 -9.51 -7.65
C TRP A 16 -3.67 -8.58 -8.18
N VAL A 17 -3.95 -7.28 -8.28
CA VAL A 17 -2.95 -6.29 -8.73
C VAL A 17 -1.84 -6.16 -7.70
N ASN A 18 -2.17 -6.09 -6.40
CA ASN A 18 -1.15 -6.02 -5.37
C ASN A 18 -0.24 -7.24 -5.42
N GLU A 19 -0.78 -8.47 -5.48
CA GLU A 19 0.02 -9.69 -5.64
C GLU A 19 1.02 -9.58 -6.79
N LYS A 20 0.58 -9.09 -7.96
CA LYS A 20 1.46 -8.89 -9.11
C LYS A 20 2.54 -7.84 -8.87
N ILE A 21 2.18 -6.70 -8.29
CA ILE A 21 3.12 -5.61 -8.01
C ILE A 21 4.17 -6.06 -6.97
N TYR A 22 3.74 -6.67 -5.87
CA TYR A 22 4.63 -7.13 -4.81
C TYR A 22 5.58 -8.22 -5.31
N LEU A 23 5.10 -9.19 -6.12
CA LEU A 23 5.96 -10.21 -6.73
C LEU A 23 7.07 -9.60 -7.62
N VAL A 24 6.76 -8.57 -8.39
CA VAL A 24 7.77 -7.87 -9.20
C VAL A 24 8.75 -7.13 -8.28
N CYS A 25 8.23 -6.44 -7.27
CA CYS A 25 9.04 -5.66 -6.33
C CYS A 25 9.95 -6.51 -5.45
N GLU A 26 9.57 -7.75 -5.14
CA GLU A 26 10.40 -8.73 -4.42
C GLU A 26 11.70 -9.05 -5.17
N SER A 27 11.67 -9.08 -6.51
CA SER A 27 12.85 -9.29 -7.34
C SER A 27 13.82 -8.10 -7.38
N ILE A 28 13.40 -6.93 -6.88
CA ILE A 28 14.19 -5.70 -6.88
C ILE A 28 15.00 -5.60 -5.57
N PRO A 29 16.34 -5.42 -5.62
CA PRO A 29 17.16 -5.27 -4.43
C PRO A 29 16.66 -4.12 -3.53
N ASN A 30 16.71 -4.33 -2.21
CA ASN A 30 16.19 -3.36 -1.24
C ASN A 30 16.75 -1.94 -1.44
N ALA A 31 18.05 -1.82 -1.69
CA ALA A 31 18.70 -0.53 -1.95
C ALA A 31 18.10 0.18 -3.17
N VAL A 32 17.74 -0.55 -4.22
CA VAL A 32 17.12 -0.01 -5.44
C VAL A 32 15.65 0.34 -5.19
N ARG A 33 14.91 -0.48 -4.45
CA ARG A 33 13.50 -0.16 -4.08
C ARG A 33 13.39 1.12 -3.26
N ARG A 34 14.39 1.43 -2.43
CA ARG A 34 14.42 2.60 -1.56
C ARG A 34 15.13 3.81 -2.19
N GLU A 35 15.77 3.64 -3.33
CA GLU A 35 16.41 4.73 -4.07
C GLU A 35 15.37 5.79 -4.47
N ASP A 36 15.72 7.06 -4.31
CA ASP A 36 14.90 8.16 -4.81
C ASP A 36 14.90 8.14 -6.35
N LYS A 37 13.72 7.90 -6.93
CA LYS A 37 13.46 7.87 -8.36
C LYS A 37 12.60 9.07 -8.81
N GLY A 38 12.44 10.10 -7.96
CA GLY A 38 11.64 11.28 -8.25
C GLY A 38 10.12 11.03 -8.23
N ALA A 39 9.67 9.93 -7.64
CA ALA A 39 8.25 9.70 -7.38
C ALA A 39 7.74 10.68 -6.32
N PHE A 40 6.42 10.87 -6.20
CA PHE A 40 5.86 11.77 -5.18
C PHE A 40 6.27 11.37 -3.75
N PHE A 41 6.36 10.06 -3.48
CA PHE A 41 6.90 9.50 -2.24
C PHE A 41 8.35 9.02 -2.38
N HIS A 42 9.11 9.69 -3.27
CA HIS A 42 10.52 9.51 -3.59
C HIS A 42 10.88 8.17 -4.25
N SER A 43 10.50 7.04 -3.65
CA SER A 43 10.94 5.70 -4.05
C SER A 43 9.77 4.74 -4.31
N ILE A 44 10.09 3.54 -4.80
CA ILE A 44 9.12 2.44 -4.94
C ILE A 44 8.59 2.07 -3.55
N HIS A 45 9.50 1.90 -2.58
CA HIS A 45 9.13 1.59 -1.19
C HIS A 45 8.20 2.65 -0.60
N GLY A 46 8.55 3.93 -0.72
CA GLY A 46 7.74 5.02 -0.19
C GLY A 46 6.35 5.09 -0.82
N THR A 47 6.24 4.74 -2.12
CA THR A 47 4.94 4.69 -2.80
C THR A 47 4.08 3.53 -2.29
N LEU A 48 4.64 2.33 -2.12
CA LEU A 48 3.91 1.17 -1.60
C LEU A 48 3.50 1.36 -0.13
N ASP A 49 4.40 1.91 0.69
CA ASP A 49 4.13 2.23 2.09
C ASP A 49 3.01 3.29 2.21
N HIS A 50 2.98 4.29 1.32
CA HIS A 50 1.88 5.25 1.27
C HIS A 50 0.53 4.61 0.92
N ILE A 51 0.50 3.68 -0.04
CA ILE A 51 -0.74 2.95 -0.40
C ILE A 51 -1.27 2.19 0.82
N LEU A 52 -0.39 1.48 1.53
CA LEU A 52 -0.75 0.78 2.76
C LEU A 52 -1.24 1.74 3.86
N LEU A 53 -0.61 2.90 4.00
CA LEU A 53 -1.04 3.94 4.94
C LEU A 53 -2.46 4.41 4.63
N ALA A 54 -2.75 4.69 3.36
CA ALA A 54 -4.06 5.12 2.93
C ALA A 54 -5.12 4.05 3.20
N ASP A 55 -4.81 2.77 2.94
CA ASP A 55 -5.71 1.64 3.21
C ASP A 55 -6.02 1.53 4.71
N LYS A 56 -5.00 1.55 5.58
CA LYS A 56 -5.20 1.51 7.04
C LYS A 56 -6.03 2.70 7.54
N LEU A 57 -5.77 3.90 7.01
CA LEU A 57 -6.53 5.10 7.37
C LEU A 57 -8.01 4.98 6.97
N TRP A 58 -8.31 4.56 5.74
CA TRP A 58 -9.70 4.41 5.30
C TRP A 58 -10.43 3.27 6.02
N LEU A 59 -9.79 2.11 6.18
CA LEU A 59 -10.38 0.98 6.90
C LEU A 59 -10.66 1.32 8.37
N SER A 60 -9.79 2.11 9.02
CA SER A 60 -10.04 2.57 10.39
C SER A 60 -11.33 3.37 10.53
N ARG A 61 -11.62 4.23 9.55
CA ARG A 61 -12.86 5.02 9.49
C ARG A 61 -14.09 4.13 9.29
N PHE A 62 -13.99 3.09 8.47
CA PHE A 62 -15.09 2.14 8.28
C PHE A 62 -15.34 1.28 9.52
N GLN A 63 -14.29 0.96 10.28
CA GLN A 63 -14.36 0.15 11.50
C GLN A 63 -14.55 0.99 12.78
N ASN A 64 -14.67 2.32 12.64
CA ASN A 64 -14.87 3.26 13.73
C ASN A 64 -13.79 3.19 14.85
N TYR A 65 -12.53 3.01 14.45
CA TYR A 65 -11.37 3.18 15.33
C TYR A 65 -10.42 4.25 14.79
N THR A 66 -9.49 4.73 15.63
CA THR A 66 -8.52 5.76 15.23
C THR A 66 -7.20 5.12 14.81
N PHE A 67 -6.75 5.41 13.59
CA PHE A 67 -5.39 5.14 13.12
C PHE A 67 -4.63 6.46 13.04
N GLU A 68 -3.75 6.73 14.01
CA GLU A 68 -3.02 7.98 14.08
C GLU A 68 -1.86 8.02 13.09
N ILE A 69 -1.74 9.14 12.36
CA ILE A 69 -0.65 9.40 11.43
C ILE A 69 -0.07 10.79 11.67
N LYS A 70 1.25 10.91 11.53
CA LYS A 70 1.95 12.21 11.63
C LYS A 70 1.90 12.97 10.31
N SER A 71 1.94 12.26 9.19
CA SER A 71 1.78 12.82 7.84
C SER A 71 1.39 11.72 6.85
N LEU A 72 0.95 12.10 5.64
CA LEU A 72 0.66 11.15 4.57
C LEU A 72 1.92 10.54 3.92
N GLY A 73 3.09 11.12 4.16
CA GLY A 73 4.39 10.61 3.68
C GLY A 73 5.26 10.03 4.78
N GLN A 74 4.70 9.73 5.96
CA GLN A 74 5.44 9.03 7.00
C GLN A 74 5.70 7.58 6.55
N GLU A 75 6.87 7.04 6.88
CA GLU A 75 7.12 5.61 6.70
C GLU A 75 6.42 4.83 7.84
N LEU A 76 5.52 3.92 7.48
CA LEU A 76 4.86 3.01 8.43
C LEU A 76 5.70 1.77 8.69
N ILE A 77 6.27 1.20 7.64
CA ILE A 77 6.96 -0.08 7.69
C ILE A 77 8.26 0.01 6.89
N ALA A 78 9.39 -0.23 7.56
CA ALA A 78 10.70 -0.24 6.92
C ALA A 78 10.96 -1.53 6.12
N GLU A 79 10.45 -2.67 6.59
CA GLU A 79 10.67 -3.98 6.00
C GLU A 79 9.64 -4.28 4.90
N PHE A 80 10.11 -4.52 3.68
CA PHE A 80 9.23 -4.72 2.52
C PHE A 80 8.27 -5.90 2.65
N ASP A 81 8.72 -7.01 3.26
CA ASP A 81 7.90 -8.21 3.42
C ASP A 81 6.71 -7.98 4.37
N LEU A 82 6.76 -6.92 5.19
CA LEU A 82 5.68 -6.50 6.07
C LEU A 82 4.71 -5.52 5.41
N LEU A 83 5.04 -4.98 4.23
CA LEU A 83 4.12 -4.16 3.43
C LEU A 83 3.00 -4.99 2.78
N TRP A 84 3.09 -6.32 2.82
CA TRP A 84 2.21 -7.27 2.15
C TRP A 84 1.52 -8.25 3.13
N GLN A 85 1.14 -7.77 4.32
CA GLN A 85 0.40 -8.53 5.34
C GLN A 85 -0.93 -7.88 5.69
#